data_AF-A0AAE1R9J4-F1
#
_entry.id   AF-A0AAE1R9J4-F1
#
_cell.length_a   1.000
_cell.length_b   1.000
_cell.length_c   1.000
_cell.angle_alpha   90.00
_cell.angle_beta   90.00
_cell.angle_gamma   90.00
#
_symmetry.space_group_name_H-M   'P 1'
#
loop_
_entity.id
_entity.type
_entity.pdbx_description
1 polymer ?
#
loop_
_entity_poly.entity_id
_entity_poly.type
_entity_poly.pdbx_seq_one_letter_code
_entity_poly.pdbx_strand_id
1 'polypeptide(L)'
;MLTCISLLIFTFIPHSPLADDDIESSLRTARGGASFIAQYLGIEEIMFCEFRMEDAGRDLELATEKYHQSQFEDVIKQIDEALNHIKICQESDDATYMDSNKLQDIANLVLLIKKIKKQLALLGPTLTPQIAH
;
A
#
# COMPACT_ATOMS: atom_id res chain seq x y z
N MET A 1 2.16 -34.24 37.50
CA MET A 1 2.26 -34.13 36.03
C MET A 1 1.87 -32.72 35.64
N LEU A 2 2.86 -31.88 35.33
CA LEU A 2 2.66 -30.51 34.85
C LEU A 2 2.45 -30.60 33.33
N THR A 3 1.24 -30.36 32.85
CA THR A 3 0.99 -30.15 31.42
C THR A 3 1.28 -28.69 31.10
N CYS A 4 2.45 -28.44 30.52
CA CYS A 4 2.79 -27.14 29.93
C CYS A 4 1.89 -26.91 28.71
N ILE A 5 0.92 -26.01 28.85
CA ILE A 5 0.18 -25.45 27.72
C ILE A 5 1.15 -24.51 27.02
N SER A 6 1.79 -25.01 25.95
CA SER A 6 2.58 -24.20 25.04
C SER A 6 1.66 -23.15 24.44
N LEU A 7 1.82 -21.90 24.88
CA LEU A 7 1.26 -20.71 24.24
C LEU A 7 1.65 -20.73 22.77
N LEU A 8 0.68 -21.08 21.91
CA LEU A 8 0.67 -20.63 20.52
C LEU A 8 0.59 -19.11 20.58
N ILE A 9 1.74 -18.46 20.47
CA ILE A 9 1.82 -17.04 20.13
C ILE A 9 1.31 -16.96 18.69
N PHE A 10 -0.01 -16.88 18.54
CA PHE A 10 -0.60 -16.24 17.38
C PHE A 10 -0.08 -14.81 17.43
N THR A 11 0.92 -14.53 16.61
CA THR A 11 1.19 -13.16 16.20
C THR A 11 -0.13 -12.65 15.63
N PHE A 12 -0.82 -11.85 16.43
CA PHE A 12 -1.90 -11.00 15.99
C PHE A 12 -1.27 -10.04 14.97
N ILE A 13 -1.09 -10.52 13.74
CA ILE A 13 -1.24 -9.65 12.59
C ILE A 13 -2.67 -9.15 12.76
N PRO A 14 -2.91 -7.86 13.02
CA PRO A 14 -4.24 -7.34 12.79
C PRO A 14 -4.50 -7.66 11.32
N HIS A 15 -5.27 -8.71 11.07
CA HIS A 15 -6.09 -8.80 9.89
C HIS A 15 -6.96 -7.57 10.03
N SER A 16 -6.46 -6.42 9.58
CA SER A 16 -7.34 -5.33 9.23
C SER A 16 -8.25 -5.99 8.21
N PRO A 17 -9.52 -6.29 8.57
CA PRO A 17 -10.46 -6.53 7.50
C PRO A 17 -10.28 -5.26 6.66
N LEU A 18 -9.99 -5.43 5.37
CA LEU A 18 -10.34 -4.35 4.46
C LEU A 18 -11.77 -4.00 4.88
N ALA A 19 -12.02 -2.77 5.31
CA ALA A 19 -13.37 -2.31 5.52
C ALA A 19 -14.17 -2.80 4.30
N ASP A 20 -15.17 -3.64 4.55
CA ASP A 20 -15.85 -4.41 3.51
C ASP A 20 -16.17 -3.49 2.32
N ASP A 21 -15.62 -3.86 1.15
CA ASP A 21 -15.96 -3.46 -0.22
C ASP A 21 -15.64 -2.06 -0.78
N ASP A 22 -14.88 -1.19 -0.11
CA ASP A 22 -14.53 0.12 -0.72
C ASP A 22 -13.04 0.27 -1.11
N ILE A 23 -12.77 0.13 -2.41
CA ILE A 23 -11.47 0.41 -3.02
C ILE A 23 -11.04 1.85 -2.76
N GLU A 24 -11.97 2.80 -2.75
CA GLU A 24 -11.67 4.21 -2.43
C GLU A 24 -11.15 4.34 -1.00
N SER A 25 -11.88 3.84 -0.01
CA SER A 25 -11.44 3.84 1.39
C SER A 25 -10.06 3.18 1.55
N SER A 26 -9.81 2.10 0.81
CA SER A 26 -8.52 1.39 0.83
C SER A 26 -7.40 2.24 0.22
N LEU A 27 -7.64 2.92 -0.90
CA LEU A 27 -6.70 3.86 -1.51
C LEU A 27 -6.38 5.03 -0.57
N ARG A 28 -7.40 5.62 0.07
CA ARG A 28 -7.23 6.67 1.08
C ARG A 28 -6.41 6.19 2.28
N THR A 29 -6.64 4.96 2.73
CA THR A 29 -5.87 4.34 3.83
C THR A 29 -4.41 4.15 3.42
N ALA A 30 -4.15 3.66 2.21
CA ALA A 30 -2.80 3.49 1.69
C ALA A 30 -2.07 4.83 1.57
N ARG A 31 -2.74 5.87 1.04
CA ARG A 31 -2.20 7.24 1.00
C ARG A 31 -1.84 7.73 2.41
N GLY A 32 -2.76 7.57 3.37
CA GLY A 32 -2.52 7.95 4.77
C GLY A 32 -1.31 7.23 5.36
N GLY A 33 -1.13 5.95 5.05
CA GLY A 33 0.06 5.18 5.43
C GLY A 33 1.35 5.73 4.82
N ALA A 34 1.35 6.04 3.52
CA ALA A 34 2.50 6.64 2.85
C ALA A 34 2.88 8.00 3.46
N SER A 35 1.90 8.89 3.69
CA SER A 35 2.13 10.19 4.32
C SER A 35 2.62 10.07 5.76
N PHE A 36 2.08 9.13 6.53
CA PHE A 36 2.56 8.84 7.88
C PHE A 36 4.03 8.44 7.84
N ILE A 37 4.39 7.43 7.04
CA ILE A 37 5.77 6.96 6.89
C ILE A 37 6.69 8.11 6.46
N ALA A 38 6.31 8.92 5.47
CA ALA A 38 7.09 10.08 5.02
C ALA A 38 7.41 11.05 6.18
N GLN A 39 6.42 11.39 7.00
CA GLN A 39 6.64 12.26 8.17
C GLN A 39 7.65 11.68 9.17
N TYR A 40 7.63 10.37 9.42
CA TYR A 40 8.65 9.77 10.29
C TYR A 40 10.04 9.83 9.67
N LEU A 41 10.15 9.52 8.39
CA LEU A 41 11.43 9.54 7.68
C LEU A 41 12.03 10.95 7.67
N GLY A 42 11.20 11.99 7.54
CA GLY A 42 11.65 13.38 7.67
C GLY A 42 12.16 13.73 9.08
N ILE A 43 11.56 13.17 10.14
CA ILE A 43 12.05 13.33 11.53
C ILE A 43 13.40 12.62 11.72
N GLU A 44 13.59 11.47 11.07
CA GLU A 44 14.84 10.69 11.12
C GLU A 44 15.88 11.15 10.09
N GLU A 45 15.61 12.25 9.37
CA GLU A 45 16.47 12.84 8.32
C GLU A 45 16.80 11.88 7.17
N ILE A 46 15.93 10.88 6.92
CA ILE A 46 16.04 9.92 5.81
C ILE A 46 15.36 10.50 4.56
N MET A 47 15.92 11.62 4.08
CA MET A 47 15.29 12.53 3.12
C MET A 47 14.94 11.88 1.78
N PHE A 48 15.78 10.99 1.24
CA PHE A 48 15.49 10.39 -0.07
C PHE A 48 14.24 9.50 0.01
N CYS A 49 14.15 8.68 1.05
CA CYS A 49 12.99 7.83 1.28
C CYS A 49 11.75 8.65 1.66
N GLU A 50 11.88 9.74 2.40
CA GLU A 50 10.78 10.68 2.66
C GLU A 50 10.16 11.16 1.33
N PHE A 51 10.95 11.74 0.43
CA PHE A 51 10.44 12.24 -0.85
C PHE A 51 9.80 11.14 -1.69
N ARG A 52 10.33 9.92 -1.65
CA ARG A 52 9.75 8.77 -2.35
C ARG A 52 8.43 8.31 -1.76
N MET A 53 8.27 8.39 -0.44
CA MET A 53 6.99 8.10 0.20
C MET A 53 5.95 9.20 -0.07
N GLU A 54 6.37 10.46 -0.16
CA GLU A 54 5.50 11.55 -0.62
C GLU A 54 5.06 11.36 -2.08
N ASP A 55 5.98 11.01 -2.98
CA ASP A 55 5.68 10.65 -4.38
C ASP A 55 4.62 9.54 -4.43
N ALA A 56 4.86 8.44 -3.69
CA ALA A 56 3.91 7.33 -3.62
C ALA A 56 2.54 7.75 -3.08
N GLY A 57 2.51 8.66 -2.09
CA GLY A 57 1.28 9.25 -1.56
C GLY A 57 0.51 10.06 -2.61
N ARG A 58 1.20 10.84 -3.44
CA ARG A 58 0.58 11.60 -4.54
C ARG A 58 -0.01 10.68 -5.60
N ASP A 59 0.68 9.62 -5.98
CA ASP A 59 0.15 8.66 -6.95
C ASP A 59 -1.09 7.94 -6.42
N LEU A 60 -1.14 7.61 -5.12
CA LEU A 60 -2.34 7.03 -4.50
C LEU A 60 -3.52 8.02 -4.43
N GLU A 61 -3.24 9.32 -4.28
CA GLU A 61 -4.25 10.37 -4.39
C GLU A 61 -4.80 10.44 -5.82
N LEU A 62 -3.93 10.49 -6.82
CA LEU A 62 -4.32 10.45 -8.23
C LEU A 62 -5.10 9.18 -8.57
N ALA A 63 -4.70 8.02 -8.04
CA ALA A 63 -5.42 6.76 -8.19
C ALA A 63 -6.86 6.87 -7.65
N THR A 64 -7.07 7.60 -6.56
CA THR A 64 -8.40 7.84 -5.98
C THR A 64 -9.26 8.69 -6.91
N GLU A 65 -8.71 9.78 -7.45
CA GLU A 65 -9.41 10.65 -8.41
C GLU A 65 -9.80 9.89 -9.69
N LYS A 66 -8.88 9.05 -10.19
CA LYS A 66 -9.12 8.18 -11.36
C LYS A 66 -10.18 7.12 -11.09
N TYR A 67 -10.23 6.58 -9.87
CA TYR A 67 -11.24 5.62 -9.45
C TYR A 67 -12.65 6.27 -9.47
N HIS A 68 -12.79 7.50 -8.98
CA HIS A 68 -14.05 8.26 -9.08
C HIS A 68 -14.51 8.50 -10.51
N GLN A 69 -13.57 8.60 -11.45
CA GLN A 69 -13.84 8.76 -12.87
C GLN A 69 -14.06 7.42 -13.59
N SER A 70 -14.07 6.29 -12.86
CA SER A 70 -14.16 4.93 -13.41
C SER A 70 -13.03 4.59 -14.41
N GLN A 71 -11.88 5.26 -14.31
CA GLN A 71 -10.72 5.06 -15.18
C GLN A 71 -9.79 3.98 -14.62
N PHE A 72 -10.28 2.74 -14.48
CA PHE A 72 -9.59 1.67 -13.72
C PHE A 72 -8.19 1.31 -14.23
N GLU A 73 -7.94 1.40 -15.54
CA GLU A 73 -6.59 1.22 -16.09
C GLU A 73 -5.62 2.29 -15.59
N ASP A 74 -6.07 3.55 -15.55
CA ASP A 74 -5.28 4.65 -14.98
C ASP A 74 -5.09 4.48 -13.47
N VAL A 75 -6.08 3.97 -12.74
CA VAL A 75 -5.92 3.64 -11.30
C VAL A 75 -4.80 2.62 -11.11
N ILE A 76 -4.79 1.56 -11.91
CA ILE A 76 -3.75 0.52 -11.86
C ILE A 76 -2.38 1.10 -12.18
N LYS A 77 -2.29 1.97 -13.19
CA LYS A 77 -1.05 2.66 -13.54
C LYS A 77 -0.51 3.48 -12.38
N GLN A 78 -1.35 4.30 -11.73
CA GLN A 78 -0.93 5.10 -10.58
C GLN A 78 -0.50 4.23 -9.39
N ILE A 79 -1.18 3.11 -9.16
CA ILE A 79 -0.75 2.12 -8.15
C ILE A 79 0.65 1.57 -8.47
N ASP A 80 0.95 1.32 -9.75
CA ASP A 80 2.26 0.82 -10.15
C ASP A 80 3.38 1.86 -9.97
N GLU A 81 3.11 3.13 -10.25
CA GLU A 81 4.03 4.23 -9.93
C GLU A 81 4.28 4.34 -8.42
N ALA A 82 3.22 4.29 -7.60
CA ALA A 82 3.35 4.32 -6.15
C ALA A 82 4.23 3.17 -5.61
N LEU A 83 4.02 1.95 -6.12
CA LEU A 83 4.83 0.78 -5.77
C LEU A 83 6.29 0.95 -6.22
N ASN A 84 6.52 1.57 -7.38
CA ASN A 84 7.85 1.84 -7.88
C ASN A 84 8.60 2.85 -7.01
N HIS A 85 7.95 3.93 -6.57
CA HIS A 85 8.55 4.88 -5.63
C HIS A 85 8.91 4.24 -4.28
N ILE A 86 8.02 3.41 -3.73
CA ILE A 86 8.30 2.65 -2.49
C ILE A 86 9.50 1.72 -2.70
N LYS A 87 9.53 1.00 -3.82
CA LYS A 87 10.63 0.10 -4.16
C LYS A 87 11.97 0.86 -4.26
N ILE A 88 12.00 2.01 -4.93
CA ILE A 88 13.20 2.85 -5.04
C ILE A 88 13.70 3.28 -3.66
N CYS A 89 12.81 3.61 -2.73
CA CYS A 89 13.21 3.86 -1.34
C CYS A 89 13.81 2.60 -0.69
N GLN A 90 13.14 1.45 -0.79
CA GLN A 90 13.63 0.19 -0.19
C GLN A 90 14.98 -0.29 -0.73
N GLU A 91 15.29 0.03 -2.00
CA GLU A 91 16.54 -0.32 -2.67
C GLU A 91 17.63 0.75 -2.52
N SER A 92 17.34 1.89 -1.87
CA SER A 92 18.31 2.96 -1.65
C SER A 92 19.24 2.68 -0.46
N ASP A 93 20.41 3.31 -0.47
CA ASP A 93 21.37 3.22 0.65
C ASP A 93 20.74 3.72 1.97
N ASP A 94 19.82 4.68 1.89
CA ASP A 94 19.04 5.22 3.01
C ASP A 94 18.25 4.14 3.76
N ALA A 95 17.83 3.07 3.09
CA ALA A 95 17.09 1.99 3.72
C ALA A 95 17.89 1.20 4.76
N THR A 96 19.22 1.29 4.71
CA THR A 96 20.09 0.65 5.71
C THR A 96 20.05 1.33 7.08
N TYR A 97 19.61 2.58 7.14
CA TYR A 97 19.48 3.36 8.37
C TYR A 97 18.09 3.27 9.00
N MET A 98 17.11 2.67 8.31
CA MET A 98 15.77 2.45 8.82
C MET A 98 15.74 1.32 9.85
N ASP A 99 15.03 1.54 10.97
CA ASP A 99 14.79 0.47 11.93
C ASP A 99 13.84 -0.62 11.38
N SER A 100 13.82 -1.79 12.04
CA SER A 100 13.01 -2.92 11.59
C SER A 100 11.50 -2.65 11.60
N ASN A 101 11.01 -1.79 12.49
CA ASN A 101 9.59 -1.44 12.56
C ASN A 101 9.22 -0.58 11.35
N LYS A 102 10.07 0.36 10.92
CA LYS A 102 9.85 1.17 9.71
C LYS A 102 9.80 0.30 8.46
N LEU A 103 10.75 -0.63 8.34
CA LEU A 103 10.75 -1.59 7.23
C LEU A 103 9.48 -2.45 7.20
N GLN A 104 8.97 -2.83 8.37
CA GLN A 104 7.71 -3.57 8.49
C GLN A 104 6.49 -2.72 8.10
N ASP A 105 6.44 -1.46 8.50
CA ASP A 105 5.37 -0.53 8.11
C ASP A 105 5.33 -0.32 6.59
N ILE A 106 6.49 -0.17 5.96
CA ILE A 106 6.62 -0.10 4.49
C ILE A 106 6.14 -1.41 3.85
N ALA A 107 6.54 -2.56 4.38
CA ALA A 107 6.10 -3.86 3.87
C ALA A 107 4.57 -4.03 3.97
N ASN A 108 3.98 -3.57 5.08
CA ASN A 108 2.52 -3.59 5.28
C ASN A 108 1.80 -2.69 4.27
N LEU A 109 2.34 -1.50 3.99
CA LEU A 109 1.83 -0.61 2.97
C LEU A 109 1.88 -1.26 1.57
N VAL A 110 3.01 -1.89 1.21
CA VAL A 110 3.14 -2.61 -0.07
C VAL A 110 2.10 -3.74 -0.19
N LEU A 111 1.86 -4.50 0.88
CA LEU A 111 0.85 -5.55 0.89
C LEU A 111 -0.56 -4.99 0.68
N LEU A 112 -0.90 -3.88 1.34
CA LEU A 112 -2.18 -3.20 1.15
C LEU A 112 -2.37 -2.74 -0.29
N ILE A 113 -1.39 -2.04 -0.85
CA ILE A 113 -1.44 -1.51 -2.22
C ILE A 113 -1.60 -2.65 -3.25
N LYS A 114 -0.83 -3.75 -3.09
CA LYS A 114 -0.96 -4.94 -3.96
C LYS A 114 -2.34 -5.59 -3.85
N LYS A 115 -2.94 -5.59 -2.65
CA LYS A 115 -4.30 -6.11 -2.45
C LYS A 115 -5.34 -5.28 -3.20
N ILE A 116 -5.23 -3.95 -3.14
CA ILE A 116 -6.08 -3.01 -3.89
C ILE A 116 -5.93 -3.25 -5.40
N LYS A 117 -4.69 -3.32 -5.91
CA LYS A 117 -4.42 -3.61 -7.32
C LYS A 117 -5.09 -4.90 -7.80
N LYS A 118 -4.98 -5.97 -6.99
CA LYS A 118 -5.60 -7.26 -7.29
C LYS A 118 -7.12 -7.17 -7.36
N GLN A 119 -7.76 -6.42 -6.46
CA GLN A 119 -9.21 -6.21 -6.49
C GLN A 119 -9.65 -5.42 -7.73
N LEU A 120 -8.95 -4.35 -8.10
CA LEU A 120 -9.21 -3.59 -9.33
C LEU A 120 -9.10 -4.44 -10.60
N ALA A 121 -8.07 -5.29 -10.68
CA ALA A 121 -7.88 -6.19 -11.82
C ALA A 121 -9.01 -7.22 -11.98
N LEU A 122 -9.76 -7.53 -10.91
CA LEU A 122 -10.94 -8.40 -10.98
C LEU A 122 -12.19 -7.68 -11.47
N LEU A 123 -12.26 -6.34 -11.32
CA LEU A 123 -13.37 -5.51 -11.80
C LEU A 123 -13.27 -5.15 -13.28
N GLY A 124 -12.04 -5.02 -13.81
CA GLY A 124 -11.78 -4.68 -15.22
C GLY A 124 -12.45 -5.63 -16.25
N PRO A 125 -12.41 -6.96 -16.08
CA PRO A 125 -13.08 -7.91 -16.99
C PRO A 125 -14.60 -7.92 -16.89
N THR A 126 -15.18 -7.38 -15.81
CA THR A 126 -16.64 -7.37 -15.58
C THR A 126 -17.33 -6.17 -16.23
N LEU A 127 -16.55 -5.17 -16.69
CA LEU A 127 -17.05 -3.92 -17.27
C LEU A 127 -16.70 -3.73 -18.75
N THR A 128 -15.93 -4.64 -19.35
CA THR A 128 -15.86 -4.72 -20.82
C THR A 128 -17.25 -5.14 -21.30
N PRO A 129 -17.95 -4.34 -22.13
CA PRO A 129 -19.12 -4.85 -22.80
C PRO A 129 -18.62 -6.04 -23.64
N GLN A 130 -19.23 -7.20 -23.44
CA GLN A 130 -19.26 -8.21 -24.48
C GLN A 130 -19.94 -7.54 -25.68
N ILE A 131 -19.16 -6.87 -26.52
CA ILE A 131 -19.59 -6.54 -27.87
C ILE A 131 -19.62 -7.89 -28.58
N ALA A 132 -20.78 -8.52 -28.52
CA ALA A 132 -21.15 -9.58 -29.42
C ALA A 132 -21.04 -9.05 -30.85
N HIS A 133 -20.13 -9.62 -31.63
CA HIS A 133 -20.20 -9.68 -33.08
C HIS A 133 -19.72 -11.05 -33.54
#